data_AF-A0A2Z5JRY8-F1
#
_entry.id   AF-A0A2Z5JRY8-F1
#
_cell.length_a   1.000
_cell.length_b   1.000
_cell.length_c   1.000
_cell.angle_alpha   90.00
_cell.angle_beta   90.00
_cell.angle_gamma   90.00
#
_symmetry.space_group_name_H-M   'P 1'
#
loop_
_entity.id
_entity.type
_entity.pdbx_description
1 polymer ?
#
loop_
_entity_poly.entity_id
_entity_poly.type
_entity_poly.pdbx_seq_one_letter_code
_entity_poly.pdbx_strand_id
1 'polypeptide(L)'
;MLNGVLKLGTQYHYKFEISEFVGGKHSRTSKHYAGRAVDVTWIIGRHVGKKADHRGLMNACRKLGATLVLGPGDKNHDTHVHCQW
;
A
#
# COMPACT_ATOMS: atom_id res chain seq x y z
N MET A 1 -4.24 -9.63 -3.88
CA MET A 1 -3.24 -8.56 -4.10
C MET A 1 -3.32 -7.97 -5.51
N LEU A 2 -2.89 -8.66 -6.58
CA LEU A 2 -2.84 -8.09 -7.95
C LEU A 2 -4.14 -7.42 -8.43
N ASN A 3 -5.28 -8.09 -8.25
CA ASN A 3 -6.59 -7.52 -8.61
C ASN A 3 -6.92 -6.24 -7.82
N GLY A 4 -6.51 -6.16 -6.54
CA GLY A 4 -6.67 -4.96 -5.73
C GLY A 4 -5.79 -3.82 -6.23
N VAL A 5 -4.51 -4.09 -6.48
CA VAL A 5 -3.57 -3.12 -7.05
C VAL A 5 -4.04 -2.57 -8.39
N LEU A 6 -4.52 -3.45 -9.29
CA LEU A 6 -5.07 -3.04 -10.57
C LEU A 6 -6.26 -2.08 -10.39
N LYS A 7 -7.20 -2.43 -9.50
CA LYS A 7 -8.39 -1.61 -9.23
C LYS A 7 -8.09 -0.27 -8.56
N LEU A 8 -7.00 -0.15 -7.79
CA LEU A 8 -6.56 1.16 -7.29
C LEU A 8 -6.31 2.14 -8.44
N GLY A 9 -5.70 1.68 -9.53
CA GLY A 9 -5.47 2.50 -10.72
C GLY A 9 -6.70 2.63 -11.63
N THR A 10 -7.42 1.54 -11.89
CA THR A 10 -8.48 1.52 -12.91
C THR A 10 -9.84 1.99 -12.40
N GLN A 11 -10.20 1.66 -11.15
CA GLN A 11 -11.50 1.99 -10.56
C GLN A 11 -11.44 3.21 -9.63
N TYR A 12 -10.33 3.36 -8.88
CA TYR A 12 -10.14 4.49 -7.95
C TYR A 12 -9.27 5.61 -8.54
N HIS A 13 -8.75 5.44 -9.77
CA HIS A 13 -7.96 6.44 -10.51
C HIS A 13 -6.72 6.96 -9.77
N TYR A 14 -6.16 6.19 -8.85
CA TYR A 14 -4.90 6.55 -8.21
C TYR A 14 -3.75 6.47 -9.22
N LYS A 15 -2.90 7.51 -9.22
CA LYS A 15 -1.53 7.43 -9.72
C LYS A 15 -0.63 7.21 -8.53
N PHE A 16 0.08 6.08 -8.49
CA PHE A 16 0.87 5.69 -7.33
C PHE A 16 2.14 4.93 -7.74
N GLU A 17 3.13 4.92 -6.85
CA GLU A 17 4.37 4.18 -7.00
C GLU A 17 4.43 3.05 -5.96
N ILE A 18 4.69 1.83 -6.42
CA ILE A 18 4.93 0.68 -5.55
C ILE A 18 6.43 0.59 -5.30
N SER A 19 6.84 0.70 -4.03
CA SER A 19 8.25 0.52 -3.64
C SER A 19 8.60 -0.94 -3.39
N GLU A 20 7.66 -1.71 -2.83
CA GLU A 20 7.83 -3.13 -2.55
C GLU A 20 6.56 -3.90 -2.95
N PHE A 21 6.73 -5.00 -3.68
CA PHE A 21 5.62 -5.75 -4.29
C PHE A 21 5.64 -7.24 -3.90
N VAL A 22 6.73 -7.92 -4.19
CA VAL A 22 7.01 -9.28 -3.71
C VAL A 22 8.47 -9.30 -3.29
N GLY A 23 8.75 -9.66 -2.05
CA GLY A 23 10.11 -9.60 -1.50
C GLY A 23 10.30 -8.41 -0.58
N GLY A 24 11.44 -7.72 -0.66
CA GLY A 24 11.82 -6.66 0.29
C GLY A 24 12.39 -7.20 1.62
N LYS A 25 12.68 -6.29 2.55
CA LYS A 25 13.17 -6.65 3.89
C LYS A 25 12.06 -6.49 4.92
N HIS A 26 11.46 -7.61 5.32
CA HIS A 26 10.33 -7.62 6.26
C HIS A 26 10.52 -8.62 7.40
N SER A 27 9.53 -8.67 8.30
CA SER A 27 9.44 -9.72 9.32
C SER A 27 9.31 -11.10 8.67
N ARG A 28 9.78 -12.13 9.37
CA ARG A 28 9.83 -13.52 8.88
C ARG A 28 8.50 -14.05 8.32
N THR A 29 7.36 -13.59 8.86
CA THR A 29 6.02 -14.05 8.50
C THR A 29 5.27 -13.10 7.57
N SER A 30 5.96 -12.07 7.05
CA SER A 30 5.37 -11.06 6.17
C SER A 30 4.71 -11.67 4.93
N LYS A 31 3.57 -11.12 4.54
CA LYS A 31 2.83 -11.54 3.35
C LYS A 31 3.39 -10.98 2.04
N HIS A 32 4.36 -10.06 2.12
CA HIS A 32 5.20 -9.70 0.97
C HIS A 32 5.90 -10.92 0.37
N TYR A 33 6.42 -11.83 1.21
CA TYR A 33 7.06 -13.08 0.74
C TYR A 33 6.09 -14.09 0.14
N ALA A 34 4.79 -13.90 0.32
CA ALA A 34 3.74 -14.75 -0.25
C ALA A 34 3.03 -14.09 -1.46
N GLY A 35 3.52 -12.94 -1.95
CA GLY A 35 2.89 -12.20 -3.03
C GLY A 35 1.49 -11.66 -2.68
N ARG A 36 1.28 -11.36 -1.40
CA ARG A 36 -0.03 -10.97 -0.85
C ARG A 36 -0.05 -9.55 -0.27
N ALA A 37 1.05 -8.81 -0.32
CA ALA A 37 1.11 -7.43 0.13
C ALA A 37 1.83 -6.53 -0.88
N VAL A 38 1.66 -5.22 -0.76
CA VAL A 38 2.42 -4.19 -1.48
C VAL A 38 2.62 -2.98 -0.58
N ASP A 39 3.71 -2.25 -0.81
CA ASP A 39 4.00 -0.97 -0.17
C ASP A 39 4.03 0.16 -1.21
N VAL A 40 3.33 1.26 -0.91
CA VAL A 40 3.14 2.41 -1.80
C VAL A 40 3.79 3.66 -1.20
N THR A 41 4.71 4.29 -1.91
CA THR A 41 5.50 5.45 -1.44
C THR A 41 5.03 6.78 -2.02
N TRP A 42 4.43 6.79 -3.20
CA TRP A 42 3.91 8.01 -3.83
C TRP A 42 2.43 7.87 -4.18
N ILE A 43 1.67 8.94 -3.96
CA ILE A 43 0.25 9.02 -4.24
C ILE A 43 -0.03 10.39 -4.87
N ILE A 44 -0.54 10.40 -6.10
CA ILE A 44 -0.90 11.60 -6.87
C ILE A 44 0.23 12.64 -6.83
N GLY A 45 1.45 12.19 -7.18
CA GLY A 45 2.63 13.06 -7.27
C GLY A 45 3.23 13.52 -5.95
N ARG A 46 2.75 13.03 -4.79
CA ARG A 46 3.31 13.37 -3.48
C ARG A 46 3.76 12.12 -2.72
N HIS A 47 4.95 12.19 -2.11
CA HIS A 47 5.48 11.11 -1.29
C HIS A 47 4.68 10.99 0.02
N VAL A 48 4.42 9.77 0.50
CA VAL A 48 3.64 9.49 1.70
C VAL A 48 4.26 10.15 2.93
N GLY A 49 5.58 10.02 3.11
CA GLY A 49 6.33 10.72 4.17
C GLY A 49 6.33 12.26 4.06
N LYS A 50 5.77 12.82 2.98
CA LYS A 50 5.56 14.27 2.78
C LYS A 50 4.08 14.62 2.75
N LYS A 51 3.26 13.92 3.55
CA LYS A 51 1.80 14.17 3.72
C LYS A 51 1.01 14.02 2.42
N ALA A 52 1.25 12.95 1.67
CA ALA A 52 0.31 12.50 0.64
C ALA A 52 -1.02 12.05 1.28
N ASP A 53 -2.10 11.98 0.48
CA ASP A 53 -3.39 11.43 0.91
C ASP A 53 -3.32 9.90 1.06
N HIS A 54 -2.59 9.45 2.07
CA HIS A 54 -2.45 8.05 2.43
C HIS A 54 -3.77 7.48 2.98
N ARG A 55 -4.57 8.29 3.66
CA ARG A 55 -5.86 7.83 4.25
C ARG A 55 -6.85 7.42 3.17
N GLY A 56 -6.93 8.18 2.08
CA GLY A 56 -7.73 7.83 0.91
C GLY A 56 -7.33 6.47 0.33
N LEU A 57 -6.03 6.29 0.06
CA LEU A 57 -5.52 5.05 -0.53
C LEU A 57 -5.71 3.85 0.42
N MET A 58 -5.44 4.03 1.72
CA MET A 58 -5.70 3.00 2.73
C MET A 58 -7.17 2.56 2.73
N ASN A 59 -8.10 3.52 2.66
CA ASN A 59 -9.53 3.21 2.58
C ASN A 59 -9.91 2.48 1.29
N ALA A 60 -9.30 2.85 0.16
CA ALA A 60 -9.51 2.14 -1.10
C ALA A 60 -9.01 0.68 -1.02
N CYS A 61 -7.83 0.44 -0.43
CA CYS A 61 -7.34 -0.93 -0.19
C CYS A 61 -8.32 -1.75 0.65
N ARG A 62 -8.85 -1.18 1.75
CA ARG A 62 -9.86 -1.86 2.60
C ARG A 62 -11.15 -2.18 1.83
N LYS A 63 -11.67 -1.23 1.05
CA LYS A 63 -12.84 -1.45 0.19
C LYS A 63 -12.61 -2.53 -0.87
N LEU A 64 -11.36 -2.71 -1.29
CA LEU A 64 -10.93 -3.77 -2.22
C LEU A 64 -10.58 -5.09 -1.51
N GLY A 65 -10.91 -5.24 -0.23
CA GLY A 65 -10.75 -6.48 0.53
C GLY A 65 -9.37 -6.70 1.14
N ALA A 66 -8.53 -5.67 1.26
CA ALA A 66 -7.28 -5.79 2.00
C ALA A 66 -7.57 -6.10 3.48
N THR A 67 -6.92 -7.12 4.02
CA THR A 67 -7.10 -7.64 5.39
C THR A 67 -6.20 -6.95 6.42
N LEU A 68 -5.09 -6.36 5.99
CA LEU A 68 -4.22 -5.52 6.80
C LEU A 68 -3.79 -4.30 5.99
N VAL A 69 -4.00 -3.12 6.54
CA VAL A 69 -3.65 -1.85 5.91
C VAL A 69 -3.02 -0.93 6.94
N LEU A 70 -1.76 -0.57 6.73
CA LEU A 70 -0.94 0.24 7.63
C LEU A 70 -0.38 1.45 6.88
N GLY A 71 -0.12 2.55 7.57
CA GLY A 71 0.45 3.77 6.99
C GLY A 71 0.94 4.74 8.06
N PRO A 72 1.14 6.03 7.72
CA PRO A 72 1.60 7.03 8.69
C PRO A 72 0.75 7.04 9.98
N GLY A 73 1.42 6.87 11.13
CA GLY A 73 0.81 6.65 12.45
C GLY A 73 0.92 5.20 12.95
N ASP A 74 1.14 4.23 12.06
CA ASP A 74 1.47 2.86 12.41
C ASP A 74 3.00 2.69 12.54
N LYS A 75 3.43 1.90 13.53
CA LYS A 75 4.85 1.67 13.81
C LYS A 75 5.60 1.22 12.55
N ASN A 76 6.66 1.94 12.18
CA ASN A 76 7.51 1.71 10.99
C ASN A 76 6.87 2.00 9.61
N HIS A 77 5.74 2.71 9.54
CA HIS A 77 5.03 3.00 8.28
C HIS A 77 4.89 4.50 7.98
N ASP A 78 5.78 5.35 8.51
CA ASP A 78 5.69 6.81 8.33
C ASP A 78 5.89 7.29 6.88
N THR A 79 6.46 6.45 6.02
CA THR A 79 6.92 6.82 4.68
C THR A 79 6.22 6.08 3.54
N HIS A 80 5.33 5.13 3.83
CA HIS A 80 4.63 4.32 2.82
C HIS A 80 3.28 3.82 3.35
N VAL A 81 2.42 3.32 2.46
CA VAL A 81 1.20 2.59 2.81
C VAL A 81 1.39 1.12 2.49
N HIS A 82 1.19 0.27 3.48
CA HIS A 82 1.14 -1.19 3.33
C HIS A 82 -0.30 -1.64 3.07
N CYS A 83 -0.52 -2.42 2.01
CA CYS A 83 -1.81 -3.08 1.75
C CYS A 83 -1.61 -4.58 1.52
N GLN A 84 -2.23 -5.40 2.35
CA GLN A 84 -2.20 -6.86 2.28
C GLN A 84 -3.59 -7.44 2.01
N TRP A 85 -3.68 -8.39 1.08
CA TRP A 85 -4.90 -9.16 0.76
C TRP A 85 -4.74 -10.62 1.18
#